data_AF-A0A961MPW7-F1
#
_entry.id   AF-A0A961MPW7-F1
#
_cell.length_a   1.000
_cell.length_b   1.000
_cell.length_c   1.000
_cell.angle_alpha   90.00
_cell.angle_beta   90.00
_cell.angle_gamma   90.00
#
_symmetry.space_group_name_H-M   'P 1'
#
loop_
_entity.id
_entity.type
_entity.pdbx_description
1 polymer ?
#
loop_
_entity_poly.entity_id
_entity_poly.type
_entity_poly.pdbx_seq_one_letter_code
_entity_poly.pdbx_strand_id
1 'polypeptide(L)'
;MKWRRNLRNLLLAALIAWGPAPAAQAAPGEVLRVESGFFGRTLTLRLNLAAAVPYRVFTLDDPRRLIVDVAAEGWLEPALLGRAWPRAVGGIRAGASHDRWARLAVDLRKPLALETAQLRRTAEG
;
A
#
# COMPACT_ATOMS: atom_id res chain seq x y z
N MET A 1 -69.72 11.40 6.75
CA MET A 1 -69.69 9.92 6.63
C MET A 1 -68.50 9.41 7.44
N LYS A 2 -68.72 9.04 8.71
CA LYS A 2 -67.69 8.62 9.66
C LYS A 2 -67.42 7.12 9.47
N TRP A 3 -66.24 6.76 8.96
CA TRP A 3 -65.77 5.37 8.99
C TRP A 3 -64.76 5.21 10.11
N ARG A 4 -65.24 4.70 11.26
CA ARG A 4 -64.41 4.07 12.30
C ARG A 4 -64.34 2.59 11.99
N ARG A 5 -63.20 1.95 12.33
CA ARG A 5 -62.89 0.50 12.52
C ARG A 5 -61.64 0.15 11.69
N ASN A 6 -60.54 -0.44 12.18
CA ASN A 6 -60.17 -1.03 13.46
C ASN A 6 -58.63 -1.09 13.56
N LEU A 7 -58.08 -0.87 14.76
CA LEU A 7 -56.74 -1.29 15.17
C LEU A 7 -56.69 -2.83 15.20
N ARG A 8 -55.71 -3.47 14.58
CA ARG A 8 -55.29 -4.87 14.86
C ARG A 8 -53.92 -5.18 14.21
N ASN A 9 -52.90 -5.24 15.06
CA ASN A 9 -51.57 -5.88 14.96
C ASN A 9 -51.09 -6.45 13.62
N LEU A 10 -49.95 -5.94 13.13
CA LEU A 10 -48.85 -6.69 12.48
C LEU A 10 -47.54 -5.91 12.80
N LEU A 11 -46.87 -6.14 13.93
CA LEU A 11 -45.71 -7.04 14.09
C LEU A 11 -44.82 -7.22 12.84
N LEU A 12 -43.55 -6.84 13.04
CA LEU A 12 -42.32 -7.41 12.46
C LEU A 12 -41.96 -7.08 11.00
N ALA A 13 -40.99 -6.18 10.84
CA ALA A 13 -39.88 -6.35 9.90
C ALA A 13 -38.67 -5.51 10.32
N ALA A 14 -38.03 -5.92 11.42
CA ALA A 14 -36.62 -5.59 11.64
C ALA A 14 -35.79 -6.48 10.70
N LEU A 15 -35.62 -6.07 9.45
CA LEU A 15 -34.63 -6.68 8.56
C LEU A 15 -33.28 -6.05 8.90
N ILE A 16 -32.63 -6.70 9.86
CA ILE A 16 -31.20 -6.64 10.11
C ILE A 16 -30.51 -6.97 8.78
N ALA A 17 -30.13 -5.94 8.03
CA ALA A 17 -29.21 -6.06 6.91
C ALA A 17 -27.78 -6.18 7.47
N TRP A 18 -27.52 -7.24 8.22
CA TRP A 18 -26.15 -7.67 8.55
C TRP A 18 -25.67 -8.56 7.40
N GLY A 19 -25.56 -7.97 6.21
CA GLY A 19 -24.80 -8.60 5.15
C GLY A 19 -23.33 -8.62 5.58
N PRO A 20 -22.56 -9.69 5.30
CA PRO A 20 -21.12 -9.59 5.46
C PRO A 20 -20.66 -8.40 4.62
N ALA A 21 -19.97 -7.44 5.25
CA ALA A 21 -19.16 -6.50 4.49
C ALA A 21 -18.29 -7.36 3.56
N PRO A 22 -18.09 -6.96 2.28
CA PRO A 22 -17.12 -7.64 1.46
C PRO A 22 -15.83 -7.65 2.28
N ALA A 23 -15.38 -8.85 2.68
CA ALA A 23 -14.04 -9.00 3.19
C ALA A 23 -13.17 -8.41 2.09
N ALA A 24 -12.53 -7.28 2.35
CA ALA A 24 -11.54 -6.76 1.43
C ALA A 24 -10.58 -7.92 1.18
N GLN A 25 -10.68 -8.55 0.01
CA GLN A 25 -9.66 -9.51 -0.39
C GLN A 25 -8.38 -8.70 -0.34
N ALA A 26 -7.50 -9.04 0.61
CA ALA A 26 -6.17 -8.48 0.64
C ALA A 26 -5.61 -8.70 -0.77
N ALA A 27 -5.42 -7.61 -1.51
CA ALA A 27 -4.76 -7.69 -2.79
C ALA A 27 -3.46 -8.48 -2.58
N PRO A 28 -3.06 -9.36 -3.51
CA PRO A 28 -1.84 -10.15 -3.37
C PRO A 28 -0.73 -9.23 -2.87
N GLY A 29 -0.22 -9.55 -1.67
CA GLY A 29 0.51 -8.61 -0.84
C GLY A 29 1.66 -7.97 -1.60
N GLU A 30 1.82 -6.66 -1.43
CA GLU A 30 2.91 -5.95 -2.07
C GLU A 30 4.23 -6.51 -1.51
N VAL A 31 5.03 -7.18 -2.33
CA VAL A 31 6.28 -7.76 -1.85
C VAL A 31 7.38 -6.73 -2.04
N LEU A 32 8.06 -6.37 -0.94
CA LEU A 32 9.24 -5.52 -1.00
C LEU A 32 10.51 -6.37 -0.84
N ARG A 33 11.40 -6.28 -1.83
CA ARG A 33 12.77 -6.80 -1.74
C ARG A 33 13.76 -5.65 -1.79
N VAL A 34 14.71 -5.66 -0.86
CA VAL A 34 15.77 -4.65 -0.76
C VAL A 34 17.13 -5.33 -0.82
N GLU A 35 17.92 -4.97 -1.82
CA GLU A 35 19.22 -5.57 -2.10
C GLU A 35 20.30 -4.48 -2.13
N SER A 36 21.53 -4.84 -1.73
CA SER A 36 22.70 -3.99 -1.93
C SER A 36 23.59 -4.52 -3.04
N GLY A 37 24.05 -3.61 -3.89
CA GLY A 37 25.07 -3.89 -4.91
C GLY A 37 26.50 -3.83 -4.37
N PHE A 38 27.45 -3.73 -5.31
CA PHE A 38 28.89 -3.76 -5.08
C PHE A 38 29.35 -2.89 -3.90
N PHE A 39 30.02 -3.50 -2.91
CA PHE A 39 30.47 -2.86 -1.66
C PHE A 39 29.41 -2.02 -0.93
N GLY A 40 28.12 -2.35 -1.09
CA GLY A 40 27.01 -1.60 -0.51
C GLY A 40 26.83 -0.20 -1.11
N ARG A 41 27.43 0.11 -2.26
CA ARG A 41 27.36 1.42 -2.93
C ARG A 41 26.02 1.66 -3.60
N THR A 42 25.38 0.60 -4.08
CA THR A 42 24.07 0.65 -4.74
C THR A 42 23.02 0.01 -3.83
N LEU A 43 21.80 0.56 -3.87
CA LEU A 43 20.63 0.00 -3.22
C LEU A 43 19.56 -0.23 -4.29
N THR A 44 19.05 -1.46 -4.38
CA THR A 44 17.99 -1.83 -5.32
C THR A 44 16.75 -2.20 -4.54
N LEU A 45 15.63 -1.54 -4.87
CA LEU A 45 14.32 -1.86 -4.32
C LEU A 45 13.46 -2.47 -5.43
N ARG A 46 12.80 -3.58 -5.11
CA ARG A 46 11.80 -4.19 -5.98
C ARG A 46 10.49 -4.28 -5.22
N LEU A 47 9.45 -3.67 -5.76
CA LEU A 47 8.11 -3.68 -5.23
C LEU A 47 7.21 -4.40 -6.24
N ASN A 48 6.60 -5.51 -5.82
CA ASN A 48 5.58 -6.17 -6.62
C ASN A 48 4.24 -5.53 -6.33
N LEU A 49 3.58 -5.00 -7.36
CA LEU A 49 2.30 -4.31 -7.28
C LEU A 49 1.21 -5.17 -7.94
N ALA A 50 -0.01 -5.11 -7.42
CA ALA A 50 -1.16 -5.82 -7.98
C ALA A 50 -1.58 -5.29 -9.37
N ALA A 51 -1.29 -4.02 -9.67
CA ALA A 51 -1.58 -3.41 -10.96
C ALA A 51 -0.48 -2.41 -11.35
N ALA A 52 -0.38 -2.14 -12.65
CA ALA A 52 0.44 -1.07 -13.17
C ALA A 52 -0.27 0.27 -12.90
N VAL A 53 0.29 1.06 -11.98
CA VAL A 53 -0.27 2.35 -11.55
C VAL A 53 0.75 3.47 -11.72
N PRO A 54 0.31 4.75 -11.84
CA PRO A 54 1.22 5.89 -11.76
C PRO A 54 2.04 5.84 -10.48
N TYR A 55 3.32 6.21 -10.58
CA TYR A 55 4.23 6.21 -9.45
C TYR A 55 5.20 7.40 -9.55
N ARG A 56 5.75 7.81 -8.42
CA ARG A 56 6.85 8.77 -8.34
C ARG A 56 7.90 8.28 -7.37
N VAL A 57 9.16 8.52 -7.72
CA VAL A 57 10.32 8.17 -6.90
C VAL A 57 11.21 9.38 -6.78
N PHE A 58 11.58 9.73 -5.55
CA PHE A 58 12.46 10.85 -5.28
C PHE A 58 13.19 10.66 -3.97
N THR A 59 14.25 11.42 -3.77
CA THR A 59 14.99 11.45 -2.51
C THR A 59 14.72 12.75 -1.75
N LEU A 60 14.74 12.66 -0.43
CA LEU A 60 14.77 13.79 0.48
C LEU A 60 16.12 13.80 1.19
N ASP A 61 16.57 14.99 1.58
CA ASP A 61 17.67 15.17 2.52
C ASP A 61 17.11 15.74 3.83
N ASP A 62 17.84 15.54 4.93
CA ASP A 62 17.48 16.04 6.27
C ASP A 62 16.03 15.72 6.76
N PRO A 63 15.71 14.46 7.10
CA PRO A 63 16.57 13.28 7.04
C PRO A 63 16.56 12.61 5.66
N ARG A 64 17.67 11.95 5.33
CA ARG A 64 17.85 11.24 4.06
C ARG A 64 16.84 10.12 3.90
N ARG A 65 16.03 10.20 2.85
CA ARG A 65 15.01 9.21 2.54
C ARG A 65 14.91 8.97 1.05
N LEU A 66 14.63 7.72 0.69
CA LEU A 66 14.02 7.40 -0.59
C LEU A 66 12.51 7.32 -0.38
N ILE A 67 11.76 8.04 -1.21
CA ILE A 67 10.30 8.03 -1.20
C ILE A 67 9.82 7.40 -2.50
N VAL A 68 8.94 6.41 -2.37
CA VAL A 68 8.21 5.80 -3.48
C VAL A 68 6.74 6.00 -3.19
N ASP A 69 6.07 6.81 -4.00
CA ASP A 69 4.62 6.94 -3.94
C ASP A 69 4.01 6.22 -5.14
N VAL A 70 2.96 5.43 -4.87
CA VAL A 70 2.18 4.72 -5.88
C VAL A 70 0.73 5.16 -5.78
N ALA A 71 0.09 5.42 -6.92
CA ALA A 71 -1.32 5.81 -6.99
C ALA A 71 -2.20 4.55 -6.88
N ALA A 72 -2.23 3.96 -5.68
CA ALA A 72 -3.02 2.79 -5.36
C ALA A 72 -4.18 3.18 -4.44
N GLU A 73 -5.34 2.57 -4.66
CA GLU A 73 -6.47 2.70 -3.74
C GLU A 73 -6.18 1.84 -2.51
N GLY A 74 -5.77 2.48 -1.40
CA GLY A 74 -5.62 1.81 -0.11
C GLY A 74 -4.30 2.08 0.60
N TRP A 75 -3.97 1.15 1.49
CA TRP A 75 -2.81 1.20 2.38
C TRP A 75 -1.72 0.25 1.88
N LEU A 76 -0.48 0.73 1.76
CA LEU A 76 0.68 -0.10 1.44
C LEU A 76 1.12 -0.86 2.70
N GLU A 77 1.00 -2.17 2.72
CA GLU A 77 1.58 -3.01 3.79
C GLU A 77 2.47 -4.09 3.17
N PRO A 78 3.70 -3.73 2.78
CA PRO A 78 4.50 -4.65 2.03
C PRO A 78 5.00 -5.78 2.92
N ALA A 79 4.77 -7.02 2.49
CA ALA A 79 5.38 -8.18 3.11
C ALA A 79 6.90 -8.10 2.92
N LEU A 80 7.61 -7.98 4.05
CA LEU A 80 9.06 -7.88 4.05
C LEU A 80 9.66 -9.28 3.98
N LEU A 81 10.15 -9.67 2.81
CA LEU A 81 10.76 -10.98 2.65
C LEU A 81 12.23 -10.97 3.12
N GLY A 82 12.45 -11.55 4.30
CA GLY A 82 13.56 -12.47 4.57
C GLY A 82 14.98 -12.00 4.23
N ARG A 83 15.42 -10.83 4.73
CA ARG A 83 16.84 -10.55 5.02
C ARG A 83 16.95 -9.34 5.95
N ALA A 84 17.97 -9.33 6.83
CA ALA A 84 18.37 -8.11 7.51
C ALA A 84 18.61 -7.00 6.47
N TRP A 85 18.15 -5.79 6.78
CA TRP A 85 18.29 -4.65 5.88
C TRP A 85 19.77 -4.43 5.49
N PRO A 86 20.06 -4.05 4.24
CA PRO A 86 21.38 -3.59 3.90
C PRO A 86 21.84 -2.46 4.82
N ARG A 87 23.14 -2.36 5.10
CA ARG A 87 23.70 -1.33 5.99
C ARG A 87 23.38 0.12 5.57
N ALA A 88 22.99 0.34 4.32
CA ALA A 88 22.56 1.65 3.84
C ALA A 88 21.15 2.05 4.32
N VAL A 89 20.35 1.12 4.82
CA VAL A 89 18.97 1.33 5.25
C VAL A 89 18.88 1.53 6.76
N GLY A 90 18.27 2.62 7.17
CA GLY A 90 17.97 2.99 8.55
C GLY A 90 16.67 2.40 9.06
N GLY A 91 15.71 2.23 8.16
CA GLY A 91 14.37 1.73 8.44
C GLY A 91 13.49 1.84 7.20
N ILE A 92 12.35 1.15 7.22
CA ILE A 92 11.34 1.20 6.17
C ILE A 92 9.99 1.45 6.81
N ARG A 93 9.21 2.34 6.20
CA ARG A 93 7.86 2.70 6.63
C ARG A 93 6.96 2.69 5.41
N ALA A 94 5.79 2.12 5.56
CA ALA A 94 4.79 2.06 4.51
C ALA A 94 3.45 2.51 5.09
N GLY A 95 2.65 3.18 4.27
CA GLY A 95 1.28 3.50 4.65
C GLY A 95 0.56 4.40 3.66
N ALA A 96 -0.70 4.68 3.94
CA ALA A 96 -1.48 5.64 3.19
C ALA A 96 -0.85 7.04 3.31
N SER A 97 -0.72 7.70 2.16
CA SER A 97 -0.45 9.12 2.06
C SER A 97 -1.74 9.82 1.62
N HIS A 98 -1.83 11.13 1.84
CA HIS A 98 -2.97 11.93 1.39
C HIS A 98 -3.32 11.68 -0.11
N ASP A 99 -4.58 11.89 -0.47
CA ASP A 99 -5.05 11.96 -1.87
C ASP A 99 -4.84 10.73 -2.76
N ARG A 100 -5.16 9.53 -2.26
CA ARG A 100 -5.13 8.26 -3.04
C ARG A 100 -3.73 7.81 -3.48
N TRP A 101 -2.72 8.19 -2.70
CA TRP A 101 -1.36 7.67 -2.83
C TRP A 101 -1.04 6.78 -1.65
N ALA A 102 -0.34 5.68 -1.91
CA ALA A 102 0.32 4.90 -0.89
C ALA A 102 1.83 5.20 -0.94
N ARG A 103 2.46 5.37 0.22
CA ARG A 103 3.86 5.81 0.34
C ARG A 103 4.70 4.75 1.02
N LEU A 104 5.81 4.40 0.37
CA LEU A 104 6.95 3.71 0.97
C LEU A 104 8.08 4.71 1.21
N ALA A 105 8.52 4.83 2.45
CA ALA A 105 9.66 5.63 2.84
C ALA A 105 10.78 4.72 3.36
N VAL A 106 11.97 4.86 2.78
CA VAL A 106 13.17 4.15 3.22
C VAL A 106 14.15 5.16 3.77
N ASP A 107 14.40 5.11 5.09
CA ASP A 107 15.40 5.94 5.73
C ASP A 107 16.79 5.50 5.27
N LEU A 108 17.63 6.43 4.82
CA LEU A 108 18.95 6.15 4.26
C LEU A 108 20.05 6.62 5.22
N ARG A 109 21.01 5.74 5.50
CA ARG A 109 22.15 6.03 6.40
C ARG A 109 23.29 6.79 5.72
N LYS A 110 23.21 6.95 4.40
CA LYS A 110 24.21 7.67 3.58
C LYS A 110 23.52 8.31 2.37
N PRO A 111 24.10 9.35 1.77
CA PRO A 111 23.57 9.93 0.55
C PRO A 111 23.62 8.92 -0.60
N LEU A 112 22.50 8.75 -1.30
CA LEU A 112 22.37 7.96 -2.51
C LEU A 112 21.60 8.79 -3.54
N ALA A 113 22.05 8.74 -4.80
CA ALA A 113 21.34 9.33 -5.92
C ALA A 113 20.41 8.28 -6.56
N LEU A 114 19.26 8.73 -7.08
CA LEU A 114 18.37 7.88 -7.86
C LEU A 114 18.96 7.70 -9.27
N GLU A 115 19.46 6.49 -9.56
CA GLU A 115 19.99 6.17 -10.89
C GLU A 115 18.90 5.67 -11.86
N THR A 116 17.92 4.91 -11.36
CA THR A 116 16.88 4.31 -12.20
C THR A 116 15.61 4.07 -11.40
N ALA A 117 14.47 4.36 -12.01
CA ALA A 117 13.14 3.99 -11.51
C ALA A 117 12.29 3.52 -12.69
N GLN A 118 11.79 2.30 -12.63
CA GLN A 118 11.04 1.69 -13.74
C GLN A 118 9.89 0.85 -13.20
N LEU A 119 8.73 0.98 -13.85
CA LEU A 119 7.61 0.05 -13.71
C LEU A 119 7.66 -0.94 -14.87
N ARG A 120 7.71 -2.22 -14.55
CA ARG A 120 7.64 -3.30 -15.54
C ARG A 120 6.40 -4.13 -15.29
N ARG A 121 5.69 -4.46 -16.36
CA ARG A 121 4.62 -5.45 -16.31
C ARG A 121 5.27 -6.82 -16.43
N THR A 122 5.17 -7.64 -15.39
CA THR A 122 5.54 -9.05 -15.49
C THR A 122 4.48 -9.74 -16.33
N ALA A 123 4.88 -10.40 -17.42
CA ALA A 123 3.98 -11.23 -18.20
C ALA A 123 3.75 -12.53 -17.42
N GLU A 124 2.87 -12.49 -16.44
CA GLU A 124 2.15 -13.68 -16.02
C GLU A 124 0.79 -13.59 -16.73
N GLY A 125 0.59 -14.53 -17.66
CA GLY A 125 -0.60 -14.62 -18.51
C GLY A 125 -1.85 -15.04 -17.75
#